data_AF-A0A6P4FF10-F1
#
_entry.id   AF-A0A6P4FF10-F1
#
_cell.length_a   1.000
_cell.length_b   1.000
_cell.length_c   1.000
_cell.angle_alpha   90.00
_cell.angle_beta   90.00
_cell.angle_gamma   90.00
#
_symmetry.space_group_name_H-M   'P 1'
#
loop_
_entity.id
_entity.type
_entity.pdbx_description
1 polymer ?
#
loop_
_entity_poly.entity_id
_entity_poly.type
_entity_poly.pdbx_seq_one_letter_code
_entity_poly.pdbx_strand_id
1 'polypeptide(L)'
;MALAPVAYTLWQDVLSYDPANPLWPARDRFVLSVGHASMLLYSLICLSGIRDVKNGKVLNAPSLTVADLEQFRQLDSKTPGHPEYHHTAGVETTTGPLGQGCGNSVGMAIAEKWLAARFNKPGFPLFDYHVYTLCGDGDMMEGVSSEAASTAGHLKLGNLIWMYDANQISIEGSTDLAFTENVGRRFEAYGWQVLTLKDANDTAEFKKLLAEAKAETDRPTMIIVHSIIAYGAPKKAGTAAAHGEPLGVDEITATKRAYGWPEDKSFYVPEGVMEHFQQELGLRGAKASKA
;
A
#
# COMPACT_ATOMS: atom_id res chain seq x y z
N MET A 1 10.64 -3.48 3.29
CA MET A 1 11.34 -4.53 2.51
C MET A 1 10.40 -5.66 2.15
N ALA A 2 9.88 -6.41 3.14
CA ALA A 2 9.01 -7.57 2.94
C ALA A 2 7.77 -7.31 2.06
N LEU A 3 7.20 -6.10 2.14
CA LEU A 3 6.01 -5.71 1.39
C LEU A 3 6.27 -5.24 -0.05
N ALA A 4 7.52 -5.25 -0.53
CA ALA A 4 7.84 -4.85 -1.90
C ALA A 4 7.11 -5.70 -2.96
N PRO A 5 7.08 -7.05 -2.88
CA PRO A 5 6.39 -7.86 -3.88
C PRO A 5 4.86 -7.66 -3.83
N VAL A 6 4.28 -7.56 -2.62
CA VAL A 6 2.84 -7.29 -2.40
C VAL A 6 2.45 -5.96 -3.05
N ALA A 7 3.15 -4.88 -2.72
CA ALA A 7 2.82 -3.56 -3.23
C ALA A 7 3.11 -3.46 -4.74
N TYR A 8 4.19 -4.08 -5.22
CA TYR A 8 4.49 -4.20 -6.65
C TYR A 8 3.36 -4.89 -7.41
N THR A 9 2.92 -6.07 -6.97
CA THR A 9 1.83 -6.81 -7.64
C THR A 9 0.54 -6.01 -7.64
N LEU A 10 0.17 -5.39 -6.52
CA LEU A 10 -1.02 -4.53 -6.50
C LEU A 10 -0.90 -3.39 -7.53
N TRP A 11 0.18 -2.61 -7.46
CA TRP A 11 0.35 -1.42 -8.31
C TRP A 11 0.51 -1.78 -9.79
N GLN A 12 1.35 -2.78 -10.09
CA GLN A 12 1.67 -3.17 -11.45
C GLN A 12 0.51 -3.92 -12.12
N ASP A 13 -0.15 -4.84 -11.42
CA ASP A 13 -1.10 -5.77 -12.04
C ASP A 13 -2.57 -5.41 -11.85
N VAL A 14 -2.94 -4.70 -10.78
CA VAL A 14 -4.35 -4.62 -10.34
C VAL A 14 -4.86 -3.19 -10.21
N LEU A 15 -4.07 -2.29 -9.64
CA LEU A 15 -4.50 -0.93 -9.30
C LEU A 15 -4.94 -0.16 -10.54
N SER A 16 -6.16 0.38 -10.49
CA SER A 16 -6.73 1.26 -11.51
C SER A 16 -6.40 2.71 -11.16
N TYR A 17 -5.20 3.14 -11.52
CA TYR A 17 -4.71 4.48 -11.22
C TYR A 17 -3.98 5.02 -12.45
N ASP A 18 -4.24 6.28 -12.80
CA ASP A 18 -3.56 6.96 -13.91
C ASP A 18 -2.46 7.87 -13.38
N PRO A 19 -1.17 7.50 -13.52
CA PRO A 19 -0.06 8.34 -13.08
C PRO A 19 -0.05 9.71 -13.77
N ALA A 20 -0.59 9.82 -15.00
CA ALA A 20 -0.70 11.09 -15.71
C ALA A 20 -1.90 11.94 -15.27
N ASN A 21 -2.83 11.37 -14.49
CA ASN A 21 -4.00 12.05 -13.95
C ASN A 21 -4.31 11.62 -12.51
N PRO A 22 -3.44 11.96 -11.54
CA PRO A 22 -3.60 11.57 -10.13
C PRO A 22 -4.84 12.19 -9.45
N LEU A 23 -5.49 13.16 -10.10
CA LEU A 23 -6.73 13.78 -9.62
C LEU A 23 -8.00 13.13 -10.20
N TRP A 24 -7.87 12.09 -11.03
CA TRP A 24 -9.00 11.33 -11.55
C TRP A 24 -9.92 10.87 -10.40
N PRO A 25 -11.20 11.30 -10.37
CA PRO A 25 -12.07 11.00 -9.23
C PRO A 25 -12.37 9.52 -9.01
N ALA A 26 -12.40 8.71 -10.08
CA ALA A 26 -12.76 7.29 -10.02
C ALA A 26 -11.56 6.34 -10.05
N ARG A 27 -10.35 6.82 -9.74
CA ARG A 27 -9.17 5.95 -9.54
C ARG A 27 -9.35 5.03 -8.33
N ASP A 28 -8.68 3.90 -8.28
CA ASP A 28 -8.52 3.15 -7.03
C ASP A 28 -7.76 3.99 -6.01
N ARG A 29 -8.07 3.80 -4.72
CA ARG A 29 -7.36 4.46 -3.62
C ARG A 29 -6.39 3.47 -2.98
N PHE A 30 -5.18 3.93 -2.68
CA PHE A 30 -4.18 3.16 -1.95
C PHE A 30 -3.79 3.90 -0.66
N VAL A 31 -3.98 3.25 0.48
CA VAL A 31 -3.64 3.78 1.80
C VAL A 31 -2.53 2.94 2.43
N LEU A 32 -1.44 3.59 2.82
CA LEU A 32 -0.36 2.96 3.58
C LEU A 32 -0.59 3.22 5.08
N SER A 33 -1.40 2.41 5.77
CA SER A 33 -1.69 2.58 7.21
C SER A 33 -0.43 2.42 8.06
N VAL A 34 0.45 1.49 7.66
CA VAL A 34 1.83 1.39 8.16
C VAL A 34 2.70 2.55 7.65
N GLY A 35 2.34 3.79 8.00
CA GLY A 35 2.98 5.01 7.48
C GLY A 35 4.50 5.06 7.70
N HIS A 36 5.04 4.33 8.65
CA HIS A 36 6.49 4.21 8.86
C HIS A 36 7.22 3.57 7.67
N ALA A 37 6.51 2.79 6.83
CA ALA A 37 7.02 2.22 5.59
C ALA A 37 6.97 3.21 4.40
N SER A 38 7.00 4.52 4.67
CA SER A 38 6.85 5.60 3.67
C SER A 38 7.75 5.47 2.44
N MET A 39 9.00 5.00 2.62
CA MET A 39 9.91 4.76 1.49
C MET A 39 9.43 3.71 0.49
N LEU A 40 8.59 2.76 0.88
CA LEU A 40 7.91 1.86 -0.06
C LEU A 40 6.98 2.64 -0.98
N LEU A 41 6.12 3.49 -0.39
CA LEU A 41 5.17 4.30 -1.14
C LEU A 41 5.89 5.33 -2.03
N TYR A 42 6.90 6.02 -1.52
CA TYR A 42 7.66 6.99 -2.32
C TYR A 42 8.39 6.34 -3.49
N SER A 43 8.94 5.13 -3.30
CA SER A 43 9.54 4.36 -4.38
C SER A 43 8.51 4.02 -5.46
N LEU A 44 7.30 3.58 -5.07
CA LEU A 44 6.22 3.28 -6.01
C LEU A 44 5.76 4.54 -6.76
N ILE A 45 5.59 5.68 -6.07
CA ILE A 45 5.22 6.97 -6.68
C ILE A 45 6.28 7.40 -7.72
N CYS A 46 7.57 7.26 -7.38
CA CYS A 46 8.67 7.59 -8.28
C CYS A 46 8.70 6.66 -9.50
N LEU A 47 8.67 5.35 -9.29
CA LEU A 47 8.78 4.35 -10.36
C LEU A 47 7.55 4.35 -11.30
N SER A 48 6.36 4.64 -10.76
CA SER A 48 5.13 4.78 -11.55
C SER A 48 5.02 6.11 -12.29
N GLY A 49 5.93 7.06 -12.06
CA GLY A 49 5.94 8.33 -12.77
C GLY A 49 4.68 9.18 -12.53
N ILE A 50 4.09 9.10 -11.33
CA ILE A 50 2.93 9.92 -10.96
C ILE A 50 3.27 11.39 -11.17
N ARG A 51 2.38 12.13 -11.84
CA ARG A 51 2.53 13.56 -12.08
C ARG A 51 2.32 14.37 -10.81
N ASP A 52 3.07 15.46 -10.69
CA ASP A 52 2.94 16.36 -9.57
C ASP A 52 1.62 17.14 -9.64
N VAL A 53 1.15 17.61 -8.49
CA VAL A 53 -0.08 18.39 -8.36
C VAL A 53 0.21 19.66 -7.56
N LYS A 54 -0.21 20.80 -8.10
CA LYS A 54 -0.14 22.08 -7.38
C LYS A 54 -1.45 22.84 -7.55
N ASN A 55 -2.03 23.27 -6.43
CA ASN A 55 -3.28 24.02 -6.40
C ASN A 55 -4.42 23.35 -7.21
N GLY A 56 -4.54 22.03 -7.07
CA GLY A 56 -5.57 21.24 -7.78
C GLY A 56 -5.34 21.08 -9.28
N LYS A 57 -4.14 21.39 -9.79
CA LYS A 57 -3.78 21.20 -11.21
C LYS A 57 -2.64 20.20 -11.34
N VAL A 58 -2.81 19.24 -12.25
CA VAL A 58 -1.78 18.28 -12.63
C VAL A 58 -0.70 19.00 -13.43
N LEU A 59 0.56 18.82 -13.05
CA LEU A 59 1.73 19.41 -13.70
C LEU A 59 2.35 18.42 -14.69
N ASN A 60 3.04 18.94 -15.70
CA ASN A 60 3.86 18.11 -16.60
C ASN A 60 5.25 17.86 -16.02
N ALA A 61 5.29 17.32 -14.80
CA ALA A 61 6.50 16.94 -14.07
C ALA A 61 6.17 15.76 -13.15
N PRO A 62 7.12 14.86 -12.86
CA PRO A 62 6.89 13.80 -11.88
C PRO A 62 6.73 14.39 -10.48
N SER A 63 5.92 13.74 -9.65
CA SER A 63 5.74 14.10 -8.24
C SER A 63 7.04 13.88 -7.47
N LEU A 64 7.67 12.72 -7.70
CA LEU A 64 8.95 12.33 -7.11
C LEU A 64 9.91 11.82 -8.18
N THR A 65 11.16 12.26 -8.07
CA THR A 65 12.32 11.75 -8.80
C THR A 65 13.21 10.94 -7.85
N VAL A 66 14.20 10.23 -8.40
CA VAL A 66 15.23 9.56 -7.59
C VAL A 66 15.96 10.55 -6.68
N ALA A 67 16.22 11.77 -7.13
CA ALA A 67 16.84 12.82 -6.33
C ALA A 67 15.96 13.24 -5.13
N ASP A 68 14.63 13.22 -5.26
CA ASP A 68 13.72 13.46 -4.13
C ASP A 68 13.78 12.31 -3.09
N LEU A 69 14.04 11.07 -3.53
CA LEU A 69 14.24 9.94 -2.62
C LEU A 69 15.55 10.07 -1.84
N GLU A 70 16.60 10.64 -2.45
CA GLU A 70 17.86 10.96 -1.76
C GLU A 70 17.67 11.98 -0.63
N GLN A 71 16.64 12.81 -0.72
CA GLN A 71 16.28 13.82 0.28
C GLN A 71 15.28 13.30 1.34
N PHE A 72 15.09 11.99 1.46
CA PHE A 72 14.18 11.43 2.47
C PHE A 72 14.46 11.97 3.87
N ARG A 73 13.40 12.44 4.54
CA ARG A 73 13.41 13.03 5.89
C ARG A 73 14.24 14.31 6.03
N GLN A 74 14.66 14.93 4.93
CA GLN A 74 15.35 16.23 4.98
C GLN A 74 14.35 17.38 5.05
N LEU A 75 14.80 18.53 5.57
CA LEU A 75 14.01 19.75 5.63
C LEU A 75 13.51 20.14 4.23
N ASP A 76 12.25 20.53 4.11
CA ASP A 76 11.57 20.91 2.86
C ASP A 76 11.54 19.85 1.75
N SER A 77 11.96 18.62 2.03
CA SER A 77 11.89 17.51 1.08
C SER A 77 10.43 17.13 0.76
N LYS A 78 10.19 16.58 -0.43
CA LYS A 78 8.90 15.99 -0.81
C LYS A 78 8.66 14.59 -0.24
N THR A 79 9.59 14.10 0.59
CA THR A 79 9.65 12.73 1.11
C THR A 79 9.79 12.76 2.64
N PRO A 80 8.77 13.27 3.37
CA PRO A 80 8.79 13.34 4.82
C PRO A 80 8.87 11.95 5.47
N GLY A 81 9.06 11.91 6.79
CA GLY A 81 9.25 10.63 7.50
C GLY A 81 8.07 9.67 7.44
N HIS A 82 6.85 10.22 7.32
CA HIS A 82 5.60 9.52 7.11
C HIS A 82 4.83 10.19 5.94
N PRO A 83 3.93 9.48 5.24
CA PRO A 83 3.18 10.07 4.12
C PRO A 83 2.34 11.26 4.57
N GLU A 84 2.41 12.36 3.82
CA GLU A 84 1.65 13.58 4.09
C GLU A 84 0.80 13.96 2.88
N TYR A 85 -0.52 13.99 3.08
CA TYR A 85 -1.48 14.43 2.08
C TYR A 85 -1.27 15.91 1.73
N HIS A 86 -1.48 16.25 0.46
CA HIS A 86 -1.17 17.55 -0.16
C HIS A 86 0.31 17.94 -0.27
N HIS A 87 1.22 17.26 0.43
CA HIS A 87 2.65 17.52 0.33
C HIS A 87 3.30 16.74 -0.82
N THR A 88 2.90 15.48 -0.99
CA THR A 88 3.39 14.59 -2.07
C THR A 88 2.22 14.09 -2.90
N ALA A 89 2.19 14.39 -4.21
CA ALA A 89 1.15 13.84 -5.09
C ALA A 89 1.28 12.31 -5.19
N GLY A 90 0.13 11.62 -5.19
CA GLY A 90 0.08 10.16 -5.08
C GLY A 90 -0.06 9.64 -3.64
N VAL A 91 0.12 10.50 -2.62
CA VAL A 91 -0.28 10.18 -1.24
C VAL A 91 -1.75 10.50 -1.05
N GLU A 92 -2.58 9.48 -0.79
CA GLU A 92 -4.03 9.63 -0.65
C GLU A 92 -4.46 10.23 0.71
N THR A 93 -3.69 9.98 1.76
CA THR A 93 -3.99 10.48 3.11
C THR A 93 -2.73 10.51 3.98
N THR A 94 -2.71 11.41 4.96
CA THR A 94 -1.63 11.46 5.95
C THR A 94 -1.74 10.27 6.90
N THR A 95 -0.65 9.53 7.07
CA THR A 95 -0.57 8.36 7.97
C THR A 95 0.69 8.46 8.82
N GLY A 96 0.83 7.58 9.80
CA GLY A 96 1.91 7.62 10.80
C GLY A 96 1.39 7.21 12.16
N PRO A 97 0.36 7.89 12.71
CA PRO A 97 -0.43 7.36 13.80
C PRO A 97 -1.14 6.07 13.35
N LEU A 98 -0.77 4.95 13.98
CA LEU A 98 -1.27 3.62 13.61
C LEU A 98 -2.80 3.53 13.75
N GLY A 99 -3.42 2.65 12.97
CA GLY A 99 -4.86 2.41 12.94
C GLY A 99 -5.66 3.47 12.17
N GLN A 100 -5.20 4.72 12.11
CA GLN A 100 -5.94 5.81 11.45
C GLN A 100 -6.01 5.65 9.93
N GLY A 101 -4.96 5.10 9.28
CA GLY A 101 -5.01 4.80 7.84
C GLY A 101 -6.11 3.78 7.51
N CYS A 102 -6.26 2.76 8.34
CA CYS A 102 -7.37 1.81 8.27
C CYS A 102 -8.72 2.53 8.41
N GLY A 103 -8.89 3.41 9.39
CA GLY A 103 -10.09 4.24 9.54
C GLY A 103 -10.39 5.11 8.30
N ASN A 104 -9.37 5.80 7.77
CA ASN A 104 -9.49 6.64 6.58
C ASN A 104 -9.96 5.83 5.36
N SER A 105 -9.44 4.60 5.20
CA SER A 105 -9.82 3.71 4.09
C SER A 105 -11.31 3.33 4.12
N VAL A 106 -11.89 3.12 5.31
CA VAL A 106 -13.33 2.85 5.46
C VAL A 106 -14.14 4.06 5.03
N GLY A 107 -13.73 5.27 5.42
CA GLY A 107 -14.37 6.50 4.95
C GLY A 107 -14.32 6.66 3.43
N MET A 108 -13.18 6.34 2.80
CA MET A 108 -13.04 6.36 1.34
C MET A 108 -13.95 5.34 0.65
N ALA A 109 -14.09 4.14 1.22
CA ALA A 109 -14.95 3.09 0.69
C ALA A 109 -16.45 3.44 0.83
N ILE A 110 -16.86 4.03 1.95
CA ILE A 110 -18.22 4.58 2.14
C ILE A 110 -18.51 5.67 1.11
N ALA A 111 -17.56 6.58 0.88
CA ALA A 111 -17.73 7.66 -0.08
C ALA A 111 -17.93 7.14 -1.51
N GLU A 112 -17.18 6.10 -1.91
CA GLU A 112 -17.37 5.43 -3.20
C GLU A 112 -18.78 4.87 -3.34
N LYS A 113 -19.25 4.07 -2.38
CA LYS A 113 -20.60 3.47 -2.42
C LYS A 113 -21.68 4.53 -2.48
N TRP A 114 -21.51 5.62 -1.73
CA TRP A 114 -22.43 6.75 -1.78
C TRP A 114 -22.43 7.44 -3.16
N LEU A 115 -21.25 7.71 -3.73
CA LEU A 115 -21.12 8.31 -5.06
C LEU A 115 -21.74 7.43 -6.13
N ALA A 116 -21.45 6.13 -6.12
CA ALA A 116 -22.01 5.14 -7.02
C ALA A 116 -23.54 5.11 -6.93
N ALA A 117 -24.11 4.98 -5.72
CA ALA A 117 -25.55 4.96 -5.52
C ALA A 117 -26.24 6.28 -5.95
N ARG A 118 -25.54 7.41 -5.82
CA ARG A 118 -26.09 8.73 -6.14
C ARG A 118 -26.05 9.07 -7.63
N PHE A 119 -24.97 8.67 -8.31
CA PHE A 119 -24.63 9.18 -9.64
C PHE A 119 -24.58 8.12 -10.74
N ASN A 120 -24.33 6.85 -10.44
CA ASN A 120 -24.32 5.82 -11.48
C ASN A 120 -25.71 5.66 -12.12
N LYS A 121 -25.73 5.35 -13.42
CA LYS A 121 -26.93 5.03 -14.20
C LYS A 121 -26.71 3.71 -14.95
N PRO A 122 -27.78 3.02 -15.38
CA PRO A 122 -27.63 1.85 -16.25
C PRO A 122 -26.77 2.18 -17.47
N GLY A 123 -25.67 1.44 -17.67
CA GLY A 123 -24.69 1.68 -18.74
C GLY A 123 -23.65 2.77 -18.47
N PHE A 124 -23.70 3.45 -17.32
CA PHE A 124 -22.78 4.52 -16.94
C PHE A 124 -22.32 4.38 -15.46
N PRO A 125 -21.43 3.40 -15.16
CA PRO A 125 -20.81 3.26 -13.85
C PRO A 125 -19.68 4.29 -13.68
N LEU A 126 -20.03 5.50 -13.24
CA LEU A 126 -19.07 6.59 -13.05
C LEU A 126 -18.11 6.34 -11.87
N PHE A 127 -18.59 5.65 -10.85
CA PHE A 127 -17.82 5.28 -9.66
C PHE A 127 -17.97 3.78 -9.42
N ASP A 128 -16.86 3.06 -9.49
CA ASP A 128 -16.75 1.60 -9.28
C ASP A 128 -15.32 1.24 -8.83
N TYR A 129 -14.74 2.10 -7.99
CA TYR A 129 -13.33 1.98 -7.61
C TYR A 129 -13.17 1.23 -6.28
N HIS A 130 -11.99 0.65 -6.10
CA HIS A 130 -11.63 -0.08 -4.89
C HIS A 130 -10.73 0.77 -4.00
N VAL A 131 -10.72 0.43 -2.71
CA VAL A 131 -9.83 1.00 -1.70
C VAL A 131 -8.95 -0.11 -1.15
N TYR A 132 -7.64 0.01 -1.37
CA TYR A 132 -6.64 -0.94 -0.92
C TYR A 132 -5.84 -0.34 0.24
N THR A 133 -5.67 -1.09 1.32
CA THR A 133 -4.94 -0.61 2.50
C THR A 133 -3.87 -1.60 2.91
N LEU A 134 -2.61 -1.16 2.98
CA LEU A 134 -1.56 -1.92 3.65
C LEU A 134 -1.54 -1.55 5.14
N CYS A 135 -1.64 -2.54 6.00
CA CYS A 135 -1.64 -2.41 7.45
C CYS A 135 -0.76 -3.48 8.10
N GLY A 136 -0.42 -3.31 9.36
CA GLY A 136 0.47 -4.23 10.10
C GLY A 136 -0.03 -4.50 11.51
N ASP A 137 0.77 -5.23 12.30
CA ASP A 137 0.42 -5.63 13.67
C ASP A 137 0.02 -4.44 14.53
N GLY A 138 0.76 -3.33 14.41
CA GLY A 138 0.47 -2.08 15.11
C GLY A 138 -0.91 -1.51 14.80
N ASP A 139 -1.35 -1.55 13.54
CA ASP A 139 -2.70 -1.13 13.18
C ASP A 139 -3.74 -2.08 13.78
N MET A 140 -3.49 -3.40 13.78
CA MET A 140 -4.43 -4.41 14.26
C MET A 140 -4.62 -4.40 15.79
N MET A 141 -3.65 -3.84 16.52
CA MET A 141 -3.74 -3.60 17.98
C MET A 141 -4.53 -2.34 18.34
N GLU A 142 -4.59 -1.34 17.44
CA GLU A 142 -5.26 -0.08 17.72
C GLU A 142 -6.78 -0.24 17.74
N GLY A 143 -7.45 0.28 18.78
CA GLY A 143 -8.90 0.17 18.93
C GLY A 143 -9.68 0.77 17.75
N VAL A 144 -9.18 1.88 17.19
CA VAL A 144 -9.81 2.56 16.06
C VAL A 144 -9.89 1.68 14.81
N SER A 145 -8.93 0.77 14.58
CA SER A 145 -9.00 -0.16 13.45
C SER A 145 -10.10 -1.20 13.64
N SER A 146 -10.35 -1.62 14.89
CA SER A 146 -11.44 -2.55 15.23
C SER A 146 -12.81 -1.89 15.07
N GLU A 147 -12.97 -0.64 15.51
CA GLU A 147 -14.20 0.15 15.28
C GLU A 147 -14.49 0.32 13.79
N ALA A 148 -13.46 0.70 13.02
CA ALA A 148 -13.54 0.86 11.58
C ALA A 148 -13.88 -0.48 10.88
N ALA A 149 -13.23 -1.57 11.28
CA ALA A 149 -13.47 -2.90 10.71
C ALA A 149 -14.89 -3.40 10.99
N SER A 150 -15.37 -3.25 12.23
CA SER A 150 -16.75 -3.57 12.60
C SER A 150 -17.75 -2.76 11.77
N THR A 151 -17.47 -1.48 11.54
CA THR A 151 -18.32 -0.60 10.72
C THR A 151 -18.34 -1.04 9.25
N ALA A 152 -17.18 -1.33 8.68
CA ALA A 152 -17.06 -1.75 7.29
C ALA A 152 -17.77 -3.10 7.02
N GLY A 153 -17.66 -4.04 7.96
CA GLY A 153 -18.36 -5.32 7.89
C GLY A 153 -19.87 -5.16 7.98
N HIS A 154 -20.36 -4.33 8.92
CA HIS A 154 -21.79 -3.99 9.03
C HIS A 154 -22.34 -3.35 7.74
N LEU A 155 -21.58 -2.42 7.15
CA LEU A 155 -21.95 -1.71 5.93
C LEU A 155 -21.71 -2.50 4.64
N LYS A 156 -21.15 -3.72 4.72
CA LYS A 156 -20.91 -4.60 3.56
C LYS A 156 -20.08 -3.92 2.46
N LEU A 157 -18.97 -3.29 2.86
CA LEU A 157 -18.11 -2.54 1.94
C LEU A 157 -17.22 -3.47 1.09
N GLY A 158 -17.81 -4.21 0.13
CA GLY A 158 -17.07 -5.11 -0.77
C GLY A 158 -16.11 -4.44 -1.77
N ASN A 159 -15.98 -3.12 -1.73
CA ASN A 159 -14.94 -2.37 -2.45
C ASN A 159 -13.69 -2.11 -1.58
N LEU A 160 -13.66 -2.57 -0.34
CA LEU A 160 -12.56 -2.36 0.60
C LEU A 160 -11.74 -3.64 0.79
N ILE A 161 -10.43 -3.52 0.56
CA ILE A 161 -9.47 -4.62 0.70
C ILE A 161 -8.33 -4.18 1.63
N TRP A 162 -8.20 -4.83 2.78
CA TRP A 162 -7.07 -4.69 3.68
C TRP A 162 -6.07 -5.82 3.44
N MET A 163 -4.80 -5.47 3.32
CA MET A 163 -3.69 -6.39 3.21
C MET A 163 -2.85 -6.21 4.47
N TYR A 164 -2.92 -7.20 5.36
CA TYR A 164 -2.30 -7.17 6.66
C TYR A 164 -0.95 -7.89 6.63
N ASP A 165 0.13 -7.15 6.81
CA ASP A 165 1.48 -7.67 7.00
C ASP A 165 1.62 -8.39 8.35
N ALA A 166 1.34 -9.68 8.36
CA ALA A 166 1.43 -10.56 9.52
C ALA A 166 2.85 -11.15 9.62
N ASN A 167 3.81 -10.30 9.97
CA ASN A 167 5.24 -10.65 10.05
C ASN A 167 5.70 -11.06 11.46
N GLN A 168 4.80 -11.02 12.46
CA GLN A 168 5.00 -11.42 13.85
C GLN A 168 6.04 -10.56 14.62
N ILE A 169 6.34 -9.35 14.15
CA ILE A 169 7.31 -8.44 14.76
C ILE A 169 6.68 -7.05 14.96
N SER A 170 6.70 -6.60 16.20
CA SER A 170 6.47 -5.21 16.60
C SER A 170 7.80 -4.50 16.87
N ILE A 171 7.76 -3.20 17.19
CA ILE A 171 8.96 -2.41 17.48
C ILE A 171 9.76 -2.95 18.69
N GLU A 172 9.09 -3.52 19.70
CA GLU A 172 9.71 -4.01 20.94
C GLU A 172 10.07 -5.51 20.88
N GLY A 173 9.87 -6.18 19.74
CA GLY A 173 10.15 -7.62 19.61
C GLY A 173 9.02 -8.40 18.95
N SER A 174 9.01 -9.71 19.22
CA SER A 174 7.94 -10.60 18.75
C SER A 174 6.58 -10.12 19.23
N THR A 175 5.57 -10.25 18.36
CA THR A 175 4.17 -10.00 18.71
C THR A 175 3.69 -10.90 19.84
N ASP A 176 4.31 -12.06 20.08
CA ASP A 176 3.93 -12.96 21.19
C ASP A 176 3.98 -12.30 22.58
N LEU A 177 4.73 -11.20 22.70
CA LEU A 177 4.82 -10.42 23.93
C LEU A 177 3.52 -9.67 24.28
N ALA A 178 2.70 -9.30 23.29
CA ALA A 178 1.57 -8.39 23.50
C ALA A 178 0.35 -8.62 22.58
N PHE A 179 0.48 -9.46 21.55
CA PHE A 179 -0.52 -9.63 20.49
C PHE A 179 -0.53 -11.08 19.97
N THR A 180 -1.36 -11.90 20.62
CA THR A 180 -1.48 -13.36 20.39
C THR A 180 -2.88 -13.80 19.99
N GLU A 181 -3.75 -12.86 19.67
CA GLU A 181 -5.10 -13.15 19.22
C GLU A 181 -5.14 -13.73 17.80
N ASN A 182 -6.29 -14.30 17.43
CA ASN A 182 -6.52 -14.72 16.06
C ASN A 182 -7.21 -13.59 15.28
N VAL A 183 -6.40 -12.78 14.59
CA VAL A 183 -6.89 -11.65 13.77
C VAL A 183 -7.88 -12.11 12.72
N GLY A 184 -7.61 -13.23 12.03
CA GLY A 184 -8.53 -13.79 11.04
C GLY A 184 -9.92 -14.05 11.61
N ARG A 185 -10.01 -14.73 12.75
CA ARG A 185 -11.28 -15.00 13.43
C ARG A 185 -11.98 -13.74 13.93
N ARG A 186 -11.24 -12.72 14.36
CA ARG A 186 -11.82 -11.41 14.71
C ARG A 186 -12.45 -10.74 13.49
N PHE A 187 -11.80 -10.78 12.34
CA PHE A 187 -12.33 -10.22 11.10
C PHE A 187 -13.51 -11.02 10.52
N GLU A 188 -13.48 -12.36 10.60
CA GLU A 188 -14.64 -13.21 10.29
C GLU A 188 -15.85 -12.82 11.16
N ALA A 189 -15.64 -12.56 12.46
CA ALA A 189 -16.71 -12.14 13.37
C ALA A 189 -17.28 -10.76 13.04
N TYR A 190 -16.49 -9.85 12.45
CA TYR A 190 -16.99 -8.59 11.89
C TYR A 190 -17.75 -8.76 10.57
N GLY A 191 -17.72 -9.94 9.95
CA GLY A 191 -18.37 -10.22 8.67
C GLY A 191 -17.49 -9.95 7.45
N TRP A 192 -16.16 -9.99 7.60
CA TRP A 192 -15.21 -9.85 6.50
C TRP A 192 -14.99 -11.19 5.78
N GLN A 193 -14.64 -11.13 4.49
CA GLN A 193 -13.93 -12.24 3.85
C GLN A 193 -12.50 -12.25 4.37
N VAL A 194 -11.98 -13.42 4.77
CA VAL A 194 -10.60 -13.58 5.22
C VAL A 194 -9.88 -14.53 4.28
N LEU A 195 -8.82 -14.02 3.65
CA LEU A 195 -7.93 -14.73 2.75
C LEU A 195 -6.53 -14.79 3.36
N THR A 196 -5.68 -15.71 2.89
CA THR A 196 -4.32 -15.87 3.43
C THR A 196 -3.32 -16.09 2.31
N LEU A 197 -2.34 -15.18 2.23
CA LEU A 197 -1.13 -15.35 1.45
C LEU A 197 -0.03 -15.90 2.37
N LYS A 198 0.44 -17.12 2.08
CA LYS A 198 1.43 -17.82 2.92
C LYS A 198 2.85 -17.29 2.78
N ASP A 199 3.17 -16.68 1.65
CA ASP A 199 4.48 -16.09 1.37
C ASP A 199 4.28 -14.78 0.62
N ALA A 200 4.67 -13.67 1.23
CA ALA A 200 4.61 -12.33 0.62
C ALA A 200 5.37 -12.23 -0.71
N ASN A 201 6.32 -13.14 -0.99
CA ASN A 201 7.05 -13.17 -2.26
C ASN A 201 6.32 -13.92 -3.39
N ASP A 202 5.25 -14.66 -3.10
CA ASP A 202 4.44 -15.34 -4.11
C ASP A 202 3.46 -14.35 -4.78
N THR A 203 4.01 -13.59 -5.73
CA THR A 203 3.26 -12.58 -6.50
C THR A 203 2.14 -13.18 -7.35
N ALA A 204 2.31 -14.42 -7.82
CA ALA A 204 1.31 -15.10 -8.63
C ALA A 204 0.09 -15.48 -7.79
N GLU A 205 0.31 -16.03 -6.59
CA GLU A 205 -0.77 -16.34 -5.67
C GLU A 205 -1.44 -15.08 -5.15
N PHE A 206 -0.66 -14.04 -4.81
CA PHE A 206 -1.23 -12.78 -4.36
C PHE A 206 -2.15 -12.15 -5.42
N LYS A 207 -1.78 -12.21 -6.70
CA LYS A 207 -2.63 -11.75 -7.81
C LYS A 207 -3.96 -12.51 -7.88
N LYS A 208 -3.98 -13.82 -7.60
CA LYS A 208 -5.23 -14.59 -7.53
C LYS A 208 -6.08 -14.17 -6.34
N LEU A 209 -5.48 -13.98 -5.17
CA LEU A 209 -6.18 -13.52 -3.96
C LEU A 209 -6.78 -12.13 -4.15
N LEU A 210 -6.10 -11.22 -4.85
CA LEU A 210 -6.67 -9.92 -5.22
C LEU A 210 -7.87 -10.07 -6.16
N ALA A 211 -7.82 -11.01 -7.12
CA ALA A 211 -8.97 -11.28 -7.99
C ALA A 211 -10.15 -11.88 -7.21
N GLU A 212 -9.89 -12.78 -6.27
CA GLU A 212 -10.90 -13.35 -5.37
C GLU A 212 -11.51 -12.28 -4.46
N ALA A 213 -10.68 -11.41 -3.87
CA ALA A 213 -11.12 -10.30 -3.04
C ALA A 213 -12.03 -9.33 -3.80
N LYS A 214 -11.69 -9.01 -5.06
CA LYS A 214 -12.52 -8.14 -5.92
C LYS A 214 -13.82 -8.80 -6.37
N ALA A 215 -13.87 -10.13 -6.41
CA ALA A 215 -15.09 -10.87 -6.79
C ALA A 215 -16.11 -10.93 -5.64
N GLU A 216 -15.66 -10.75 -4.40
CA GLU A 216 -16.53 -10.61 -3.23
C GLU A 216 -17.06 -9.18 -3.13
N THR A 217 -18.33 -8.99 -3.48
CA THR A 217 -18.96 -7.66 -3.52
C THR A 217 -19.79 -7.34 -2.27
N ASP A 218 -20.08 -8.32 -1.43
CA ASP A 218 -21.00 -8.20 -0.29
C ASP A 218 -20.29 -8.07 1.06
N ARG A 219 -18.96 -8.25 1.09
CA ARG A 219 -18.15 -8.15 2.31
C ARG A 219 -16.82 -7.46 2.03
N PRO A 220 -16.32 -6.60 2.92
CA PRO A 220 -14.94 -6.18 2.83
C PRO A 220 -14.00 -7.39 3.02
N THR A 221 -12.79 -7.30 2.45
CA THR A 221 -11.84 -8.42 2.44
C THR A 221 -10.56 -8.09 3.20
N MET A 222 -10.15 -9.01 4.07
CA MET A 222 -8.85 -9.01 4.74
C MET A 222 -7.98 -10.10 4.11
N ILE A 223 -6.86 -9.73 3.51
CA ILE A 223 -5.82 -10.65 3.07
C ILE A 223 -4.71 -10.63 4.12
N ILE A 224 -4.62 -11.71 4.90
CA ILE A 224 -3.51 -11.92 5.83
C ILE A 224 -2.28 -12.32 5.03
N VAL A 225 -1.25 -11.50 5.06
CA VAL A 225 -0.01 -11.69 4.31
C VAL A 225 1.10 -12.09 5.27
N HIS A 226 1.51 -13.36 5.21
CA HIS A 226 2.67 -13.83 5.95
C HIS A 226 3.95 -13.37 5.27
N SER A 227 4.78 -12.64 6.00
CA SER A 227 6.03 -12.08 5.50
C SER A 227 7.15 -12.21 6.54
N ILE A 228 8.39 -11.96 6.11
CA ILE A 228 9.55 -11.86 6.99
C ILE A 228 10.02 -10.41 6.95
N ILE A 229 9.90 -9.68 8.06
CA ILE A 229 10.43 -8.30 8.15
C ILE A 229 11.90 -8.27 7.74
N ALA A 230 12.28 -7.26 6.95
CA ALA A 230 13.61 -7.16 6.35
C ALA A 230 14.10 -8.43 5.65
N TYR A 231 13.19 -9.17 4.99
CA TYR A 231 13.53 -10.26 4.06
C TYR A 231 14.80 -9.92 3.25
N GLY A 232 15.70 -10.89 3.09
CA GLY A 232 16.97 -10.71 2.40
C GLY A 232 18.11 -10.06 3.20
N ALA A 233 17.85 -9.41 4.34
CA ALA A 233 18.90 -8.90 5.24
C ALA A 233 19.46 -10.04 6.11
N PRO A 234 20.69 -10.55 5.85
CA PRO A 234 21.13 -11.83 6.42
C PRO A 234 21.20 -11.88 7.95
N LYS A 235 21.43 -10.74 8.62
CA LYS A 235 21.54 -10.65 10.08
C LYS A 235 20.32 -10.01 10.74
N LYS A 236 19.52 -9.24 9.98
CA LYS A 236 18.38 -8.47 10.50
C LYS A 236 17.01 -9.04 10.13
N ALA A 237 16.91 -9.91 9.12
CA ALA A 237 15.63 -10.51 8.72
C ALA A 237 14.95 -11.23 9.89
N GLY A 238 13.64 -11.01 10.06
CA GLY A 238 12.85 -11.61 11.14
C GLY A 238 13.11 -11.06 12.54
N THR A 239 13.79 -9.90 12.66
CA THR A 239 14.12 -9.30 13.96
C THR A 239 13.53 -7.89 14.10
N ALA A 240 13.22 -7.49 15.33
CA ALA A 240 12.75 -6.13 15.64
C ALA A 240 13.80 -5.04 15.35
N ALA A 241 15.10 -5.40 15.33
CA ALA A 241 16.20 -4.50 14.96
C ALA A 241 16.13 -4.02 13.49
N ALA A 242 15.22 -4.58 12.69
CA ALA A 242 14.97 -4.13 11.32
C ALA A 242 13.75 -3.20 11.18
N HIS A 243 13.03 -2.91 12.26
CA HIS A 243 11.78 -2.16 12.22
C HIS A 243 12.01 -0.65 12.09
N GLY A 244 12.74 -0.05 13.05
CA GLY A 244 12.79 1.40 13.24
C GLY A 244 14.11 2.08 12.87
N GLU A 245 15.13 1.32 12.48
CA GLU A 245 16.48 1.84 12.25
C GLU A 245 17.03 1.46 10.87
N PRO A 246 17.95 2.27 10.30
CA PRO A 246 18.69 1.88 9.11
C PRO A 246 19.38 0.52 9.30
N LEU A 247 19.48 -0.27 8.23
CA LEU A 247 20.18 -1.56 8.29
C LEU A 247 21.66 -1.42 8.64
N GLY A 248 22.29 -0.32 8.21
CA GLY A 248 23.74 -0.10 8.28
C GLY A 248 24.44 -0.54 6.98
N VAL A 249 25.58 0.08 6.66
CA VAL A 249 26.27 -0.08 5.36
C VAL A 249 26.59 -1.54 5.04
N ASP A 250 27.15 -2.28 6.00
CA ASP A 250 27.54 -3.68 5.80
C ASP A 250 26.32 -4.57 5.52
N GLU A 251 25.23 -4.34 6.25
CA GLU A 251 24.00 -5.11 6.09
C GLU A 251 23.30 -4.76 4.77
N ILE A 252 23.33 -3.50 4.33
CA ILE A 252 22.84 -3.08 3.01
C ILE A 252 23.60 -3.80 1.91
N THR A 253 24.93 -3.82 1.97
CA THR A 253 25.79 -4.52 1.00
C THR A 253 25.48 -6.01 0.96
N ALA A 254 25.36 -6.66 2.13
CA ALA A 254 25.02 -8.07 2.23
C ALA A 254 23.61 -8.37 1.70
N THR A 255 22.64 -7.49 1.98
CA THR A 255 21.26 -7.59 1.47
C THR A 255 21.23 -7.49 -0.06
N LYS A 256 21.95 -6.52 -0.64
CA LYS A 256 22.07 -6.37 -2.10
C LYS A 256 22.65 -7.65 -2.72
N ARG A 257 23.72 -8.20 -2.13
CA ARG A 257 24.29 -9.48 -2.57
C ARG A 257 23.27 -10.62 -2.53
N ALA A 258 22.50 -10.73 -1.45
CA ALA A 258 21.45 -11.75 -1.30
C ALA A 258 20.37 -11.64 -2.39
N TYR A 259 20.08 -10.42 -2.86
CA TYR A 259 19.16 -10.17 -3.97
C TYR A 259 19.80 -10.31 -5.37
N GLY A 260 21.11 -10.55 -5.47
CA GLY A 260 21.82 -10.46 -6.75
C GLY A 260 21.89 -9.03 -7.31
N TRP A 261 21.76 -8.03 -6.44
CA TRP A 261 21.77 -6.61 -6.78
C TRP A 261 23.19 -6.01 -6.74
N PRO A 262 23.54 -5.04 -7.60
CA PRO A 262 24.83 -4.35 -7.54
C PRO A 262 25.11 -3.73 -6.17
N GLU A 263 26.18 -4.20 -5.52
CA GLU A 263 26.53 -3.84 -4.14
C GLU A 263 26.95 -2.36 -4.00
N ASP A 264 27.67 -1.84 -4.99
CA ASP A 264 28.30 -0.52 -5.03
C ASP A 264 27.34 0.62 -5.44
N LYS A 265 26.14 0.29 -5.91
CA LYS A 265 25.19 1.28 -6.41
C LYS A 265 24.21 1.75 -5.33
N SER A 266 24.00 3.06 -5.25
CA SER A 266 22.96 3.69 -4.41
C SER A 266 21.98 4.42 -5.31
N PHE A 267 20.70 4.43 -4.93
CA PHE A 267 19.63 5.11 -5.69
C PHE A 267 19.57 4.71 -7.17
N TYR A 268 20.00 3.48 -7.48
CA TYR A 268 20.04 2.96 -8.84
C TYR A 268 18.70 2.34 -9.24
N VAL A 269 18.14 2.82 -10.34
CA VAL A 269 17.00 2.21 -11.02
C VAL A 269 17.51 1.62 -12.34
N PRO A 270 17.42 0.30 -12.55
CA PRO A 270 17.78 -0.31 -13.83
C PRO A 270 16.97 0.24 -14.99
N GLU A 271 17.58 0.27 -16.17
CA GLU A 271 16.89 0.63 -17.41
C GLU A 271 15.68 -0.29 -17.63
N GLY A 272 14.57 0.27 -18.09
CA GLY A 272 13.34 -0.48 -18.36
C GLY A 272 12.38 -0.58 -17.17
N VAL A 273 12.80 -0.31 -15.93
CA VAL A 273 11.91 -0.46 -14.77
C VAL A 273 10.78 0.57 -14.78
N MET A 274 11.08 1.84 -15.05
CA MET A 274 10.03 2.87 -15.13
C MET A 274 9.12 2.63 -16.34
N GLU A 275 9.67 2.21 -17.47
CA GLU A 275 8.93 1.83 -18.67
C GLU A 275 7.99 0.66 -18.39
N HIS A 276 8.44 -0.33 -17.63
CA HIS A 276 7.64 -1.48 -17.20
C HIS A 276 6.42 -1.03 -16.40
N PHE A 277 6.58 -0.08 -15.46
CA PHE A 277 5.43 0.51 -14.76
C PHE A 277 4.48 1.25 -15.71
N GLN A 278 5.00 1.99 -16.71
CA GLN A 278 4.14 2.66 -17.69
C GLN A 278 3.38 1.68 -18.59
N GLN A 279 4.00 0.56 -18.97
CA GLN A 279 3.42 -0.43 -19.87
C GLN A 279 2.19 -1.14 -19.28
N GLU A 280 2.13 -1.32 -17.95
CA GLU A 280 0.96 -1.93 -17.31
C GLU A 280 0.11 -0.90 -16.56
N LEU A 281 0.60 -0.36 -15.44
CA LEU A 281 -0.14 0.60 -14.62
C LEU A 281 -0.50 1.85 -15.43
N GLY A 282 0.46 2.42 -16.17
CA GLY A 282 0.24 3.62 -16.99
C GLY A 282 -0.79 3.41 -18.09
N LEU A 283 -0.67 2.34 -18.89
CA LEU A 283 -1.62 2.03 -19.96
C LEU A 283 -3.01 1.67 -19.42
N ARG A 284 -3.08 0.87 -18.35
CA ARG A 284 -4.35 0.51 -17.69
C ARG A 284 -5.05 1.76 -17.15
N GLY A 285 -4.32 2.61 -16.44
CA GLY A 285 -4.81 3.87 -15.89
C GLY A 285 -5.30 4.83 -16.97
N ALA A 286 -4.50 5.06 -18.02
CA ALA A 286 -4.86 5.95 -19.12
C ALA A 286 -6.06 5.46 -19.95
N LYS A 287 -6.29 4.13 -20.00
CA LYS A 287 -7.50 3.57 -20.61
C LYS A 287 -8.72 3.80 -19.72
N ALA A 288 -8.59 3.57 -18.41
CA ALA A 288 -9.69 3.70 -17.46
C ALA A 288 -10.11 5.16 -17.23
N SER A 289 -9.15 6.10 -17.15
CA SER A 289 -9.42 7.52 -16.89
C SER A 289 -10.07 8.28 -18.06
N LYS A 290 -10.08 7.68 -19.26
CA LYS A 290 -10.72 8.22 -20.48
C LYS A 290 -12.14 7.70 -20.70
N ALA A 291 -12.49 6.57 -20.07
CA ALA A 291 -13.81 5.94 -20.18
C ALA A 291 -14.85 6.69 -19.36
#